data_AF-A0AAD9A962-F1
#
_entry.id   AF-A0AAD9A962-F1
#
_cell.length_a   1.000
_cell.length_b   1.000
_cell.length_c   1.000
_cell.angle_alpha   90.00
_cell.angle_beta   90.00
_cell.angle_gamma   90.00
#
_symmetry.space_group_name_H-M   'P 1'
#
loop_
_entity.id
_entity.type
_entity.pdbx_description
1 polymer ?
#
loop_
_entity_poly.entity_id
_entity_poly.type
_entity_poly.pdbx_seq_one_letter_code
_entity_poly.pdbx_strand_id
1 'polypeptide(L)'
;MPQKPMRLPPVSVLRVKQPNKKPENPCIAVMTSVLACWASAGYHTQGCAALENSLRACMDKPKESKKPSSPINYHLGRMKDRVVPHSKDVKPTKRNL
;
A
#
# COMPACT_ATOMS: atom_id res chain seq x y z
N MET A 1 -20.21 -5.24 -23.00
CA MET A 1 -20.61 -6.05 -21.83
C MET A 1 -19.36 -6.35 -21.00
N PRO A 2 -19.35 -6.11 -19.68
CA PRO A 2 -18.19 -6.43 -18.86
C PRO A 2 -17.94 -7.94 -18.86
N GLN A 3 -16.72 -8.35 -19.18
CA GLN A 3 -16.32 -9.75 -19.25
C GLN A 3 -16.32 -10.38 -17.86
N LYS A 4 -16.80 -11.62 -17.75
CA LYS A 4 -16.83 -12.36 -16.48
C LYS A 4 -15.39 -12.61 -16.02
N PRO A 5 -15.04 -12.35 -14.74
CA PRO A 5 -13.67 -12.53 -14.27
C PRO A 5 -13.24 -14.00 -14.41
N MET A 6 -12.01 -14.19 -14.87
CA MET A 6 -11.40 -15.51 -15.05
C MET A 6 -11.38 -16.29 -13.73
N ARG A 7 -11.67 -17.59 -13.80
CA ARG A 7 -11.56 -18.48 -12.64
C ARG A 7 -10.09 -18.70 -12.31
N LEU A 8 -9.75 -18.62 -11.03
CA LEU A 8 -8.39 -18.89 -10.58
C LEU A 8 -8.07 -20.39 -10.76
N PRO A 9 -6.82 -20.73 -11.13
CA PRO A 9 -6.33 -22.09 -11.03
C PRO A 9 -6.31 -22.54 -9.55
N PRO A 10 -6.26 -23.84 -9.29
CA PRO A 10 -6.25 -24.34 -7.92
C PRO A 10 -4.98 -23.88 -7.19
N VAL A 11 -5.15 -23.13 -6.11
CA VAL A 11 -4.07 -22.57 -5.27
C VAL A 11 -4.04 -23.23 -3.90
N SER A 12 -2.84 -23.34 -3.31
CA SER A 12 -2.66 -23.92 -1.97
C SER A 12 -3.26 -23.04 -0.87
N VAL A 13 -3.06 -21.72 -0.93
CA VAL A 13 -3.59 -20.75 0.02
C VAL A 13 -4.09 -19.51 -0.72
N LEU A 14 -5.36 -19.15 -0.50
CA LEU A 14 -5.93 -17.90 -1.01
C LEU A 14 -5.66 -16.78 0.00
N ARG A 15 -4.69 -15.91 -0.32
CA ARG A 15 -4.34 -14.77 0.54
C ARG A 15 -3.83 -13.58 -0.26
N VAL A 16 -4.03 -12.39 0.29
CA VAL A 16 -3.40 -11.16 -0.17
C VAL A 16 -2.04 -11.02 0.53
N LYS A 17 -0.97 -10.85 -0.25
CA LYS A 17 0.41 -10.74 0.26
C LYS A 17 0.63 -9.48 1.10
N GLN A 18 0.01 -8.37 0.71
CA GLN A 18 0.05 -7.09 1.41
C GLN A 18 -1.39 -6.64 1.72
N PRO A 19 -1.99 -7.13 2.83
CA PRO A 19 -3.39 -6.84 3.15
C PRO A 19 -3.60 -5.39 3.62
N ASN A 20 -2.55 -4.78 4.15
CA ASN A 20 -2.55 -3.38 4.58
C ASN A 20 -1.77 -2.55 3.57
N LYS A 21 -2.30 -1.38 3.22
CA LYS A 21 -1.54 -0.38 2.47
C LYS A 21 -0.37 0.07 3.33
N LYS A 22 0.83 0.14 2.73
CA LYS A 22 1.97 0.77 3.38
C LYS A 22 1.65 2.26 3.50
N PRO A 23 1.72 2.85 4.71
CA PRO A 23 1.56 4.29 4.82
C PRO A 23 2.73 4.96 4.10
N GLU A 24 2.42 5.82 3.14
CA GLU A 24 3.40 6.68 2.51
C GLU A 24 3.66 7.88 3.42
N ASN A 25 4.89 8.37 3.44
CA ASN A 25 5.24 9.52 4.27
C ASN A 25 4.69 10.80 3.61
N PRO A 26 3.79 11.55 4.26
CA PRO A 26 3.16 12.73 3.67
C PRO A 26 4.16 13.86 3.35
N CYS A 27 5.29 13.91 4.05
CA CYS A 27 6.29 14.95 3.86
C CYS A 27 7.15 14.73 2.61
N ILE A 28 7.19 13.51 2.06
CA ILE A 28 7.94 13.22 0.83
C ILE A 28 7.35 14.01 -0.34
N ALA A 29 6.04 14.06 -0.47
CA ALA A 29 5.38 14.83 -1.53
C ALA A 29 5.73 16.33 -1.43
N VAL A 30 5.64 16.91 -0.24
CA VAL A 30 5.99 18.32 0.00
C VAL A 30 7.47 18.57 -0.29
N MET A 31 8.35 17.65 0.11
CA MET A 31 9.78 17.75 -0.16
C MET A 31 10.06 17.74 -1.67
N THR A 32 9.38 16.90 -2.45
CA THR A 32 9.50 16.91 -3.91
C THR A 32 9.04 18.22 -4.53
N SER A 33 8.01 18.87 -3.97
CA SER A 33 7.58 20.19 -4.41
C SER A 33 8.62 21.28 -4.14
N VAL A 34 9.30 21.24 -2.98
CA VAL A 34 10.42 22.15 -2.67
C VAL A 34 11.56 21.97 -3.68
N LEU A 35 11.95 20.72 -3.95
CA LEU A 35 13.00 20.42 -4.93
C LEU A 35 12.64 20.89 -6.34
N ALA A 36 11.38 20.71 -6.75
CA ALA A 36 10.89 21.20 -8.04
C ALA A 36 10.91 22.74 -8.12
N CYS A 37 10.59 23.42 -7.01
CA CYS A 37 10.66 24.88 -6.92
C CYS A 37 12.11 25.37 -7.08
N TRP A 38 13.07 24.76 -6.36
CA TRP A 38 14.48 25.10 -6.50
C TRP A 38 15.04 24.79 -7.89
N ALA A 39 14.58 23.71 -8.52
CA ALA A 39 14.96 23.36 -9.89
C ALA A 39 14.44 24.37 -10.93
N SER A 40 13.30 25.00 -10.68
CA SER A 40 12.63 25.90 -11.64
C SER A 40 13.00 27.38 -11.43
N ALA A 41 12.96 27.83 -10.18
CA ALA A 41 13.13 29.24 -9.81
C ALA A 41 14.55 29.57 -9.31
N GLY A 42 15.38 28.56 -9.07
CA GLY A 42 16.67 28.71 -8.43
C GLY A 42 16.62 28.50 -6.92
N TYR A 43 17.80 28.29 -6.34
CA TYR A 43 17.93 27.96 -4.92
C TYR A 43 17.51 29.14 -4.04
N HIS A 44 16.72 28.86 -3.00
CA HIS A 44 16.37 29.81 -1.94
C HIS A 44 15.76 31.15 -2.43
N THR A 45 14.89 31.07 -3.44
CA THR A 45 14.13 32.23 -3.90
C THR A 45 12.88 32.46 -3.05
N GLN A 46 12.46 33.72 -2.92
CA GLN A 46 11.25 34.12 -2.18
C GLN A 46 9.99 33.34 -2.61
N GLY A 47 9.94 32.88 -3.87
CA GLY A 47 8.83 32.07 -4.41
C GLY A 47 8.69 30.68 -3.78
N CYS A 48 9.75 30.12 -3.19
CA CYS A 48 9.72 28.78 -2.59
C CYS A 48 9.43 28.78 -1.07
N ALA A 49 9.37 29.95 -0.43
CA ALA A 49 9.23 30.07 1.03
C ALA A 49 7.96 29.39 1.58
N ALA A 50 6.85 29.43 0.84
CA ALA A 50 5.62 28.74 1.25
C ALA A 50 5.79 27.22 1.30
N LEU A 51 6.51 26.65 0.33
CA LEU A 51 6.77 25.21 0.26
C LEU A 51 7.74 24.78 1.37
N GLU A 52 8.79 25.57 1.63
CA GLU A 52 9.73 25.34 2.74
C GLU A 52 9.02 25.35 4.10
N ASN A 53 8.11 26.31 4.32
CA ASN A 53 7.30 26.38 5.54
C ASN A 53 6.35 25.18 5.68
N SER A 54 5.71 24.76 4.59
CA SER A 54 4.84 23.57 4.61
C SER A 54 5.61 22.27 4.89
N LEU A 55 6.86 22.16 4.43
CA LEU A 55 7.72 21.02 4.73
C LEU A 55 8.08 21.00 6.22
N ARG A 56 8.40 22.15 6.80
CA ARG A 56 8.67 22.28 8.24
C ARG A 56 7.47 21.87 9.08
N ALA A 57 6.30 22.42 8.74
CA ALA A 57 5.04 22.05 9.38
C ALA A 57 4.69 20.57 9.23
N CYS A 58 5.17 19.88 8.18
CA CYS A 58 5.00 18.44 8.04
C CYS A 58 5.94 17.65 8.96
N MET A 59 7.20 18.07 9.08
CA MET A 59 8.20 17.40 9.91
C MET A 59 7.98 17.61 11.42
N ASP A 60 7.41 18.76 11.80
CA ASP A 60 7.08 19.06 13.20
C ASP A 60 5.88 18.22 13.72
N LYS A 61 5.10 17.61 12.82
CA LYS A 61 3.95 16.79 13.22
C LYS A 61 4.40 15.45 13.80
N PRO A 62 3.76 14.98 14.89
CA PRO A 62 4.01 13.65 15.41
C PRO A 62 3.59 12.58 14.39
N LYS A 63 4.32 11.46 14.37
CA LYS A 63 4.05 10.34 13.48
C LYS A 63 2.67 9.74 13.75
N GLU A 64 1.90 9.52 12.67
CA GLU A 64 0.58 8.90 12.76
C GLU A 64 0.65 7.49 13.39
N SER A 65 -0.35 7.15 14.19
CA SER A 65 -0.50 5.81 14.76
C SER A 65 -0.68 4.75 13.67
N LYS A 66 -0.12 3.56 13.89
CA LYS A 66 -0.28 2.43 12.97
C LYS A 66 -1.76 2.05 12.87
N LYS A 67 -2.29 2.01 11.64
CA LYS A 67 -3.65 1.52 11.38
C LYS A 67 -3.77 0.03 11.77
N PRO A 68 -4.95 -0.40 12.25
CA PRO A 68 -5.18 -1.81 12.58
C PRO A 68 -5.03 -2.68 11.33
N SER A 69 -4.60 -3.93 11.54
CA SER A 69 -4.40 -4.86 10.44
C SER A 69 -5.73 -5.35 9.86
N SER A 70 -5.81 -5.44 8.55
CA SER A 70 -6.97 -5.93 7.81
C SER A 70 -7.19 -7.43 8.05
N PRO A 71 -8.42 -7.86 8.42
CA PRO A 71 -8.76 -9.27 8.61
C PRO A 71 -9.03 -10.02 7.29
N ILE A 72 -8.73 -9.43 6.12
CA ILE A 72 -9.07 -10.00 4.80
C ILE A 72 -8.59 -11.45 4.62
N ASN A 73 -7.38 -11.78 5.07
CA ASN A 73 -6.81 -13.13 4.91
C ASN A 73 -7.55 -14.18 5.75
N TYR A 74 -8.16 -13.79 6.87
CA TYR A 74 -9.00 -14.68 7.67
C TYR A 74 -10.24 -15.11 6.88
N HIS A 75 -10.93 -14.15 6.26
CA HIS A 75 -12.12 -14.42 5.47
C HIS A 75 -11.80 -15.17 4.17
N LEU A 76 -10.72 -14.82 3.48
CA LEU A 76 -10.29 -15.50 2.26
C LEU A 76 -9.91 -16.96 2.50
N GLY A 77 -9.28 -17.27 3.64
CA GLY A 77 -9.00 -18.64 4.04
C GLY A 77 -10.27 -19.48 4.20
N ARG A 78 -11.30 -18.94 4.85
CA ARG A 78 -12.59 -19.62 5.03
C ARG A 78 -13.38 -19.76 3.73
N MET A 79 -13.26 -18.80 2.81
CA MET A 79 -14.00 -18.80 1.54
C MET A 79 -13.29 -19.56 0.41
N LYS A 80 -12.02 -19.94 0.57
CA LYS A 80 -11.20 -20.63 -0.44
C LYS A 80 -11.98 -21.75 -1.13
N ASP A 81 -12.60 -22.64 -0.35
CA ASP A 81 -13.25 -23.85 -0.88
C ASP A 81 -14.52 -23.56 -1.69
N ARG A 82 -15.11 -22.38 -1.52
CA ARG A 82 -16.32 -21.94 -2.23
C ARG A 82 -16.01 -21.13 -3.48
N VAL A 83 -14.84 -20.48 -3.52
CA VAL A 83 -14.46 -19.51 -4.57
C VAL A 83 -13.49 -20.12 -5.57
N VAL A 84 -12.60 -21.01 -5.11
CA VAL A 84 -11.59 -21.65 -5.95
C VAL A 84 -12.05 -23.08 -6.32
N PRO A 85 -12.29 -23.38 -7.61
CA PRO A 85 -12.56 -24.74 -8.04
C PRO A 85 -11.35 -25.65 -7.78
N HIS A 86 -11.57 -26.92 -7.45
CA HIS A 86 -10.49 -27.89 -7.20
C HIS A 86 -9.52 -27.51 -6.05
N SER A 87 -10.01 -26.71 -5.09
CA SER A 87 -9.27 -26.25 -3.91
C SER A 87 -8.72 -27.37 -3.01
N LYS A 88 -9.31 -28.58 -3.08
CA LYS A 88 -8.96 -29.77 -2.30
C LYS A 88 -7.84 -30.60 -2.93
N ASP A 89 -7.61 -30.45 -4.23
CA ASP A 89 -6.65 -31.27 -4.99
C ASP A 89 -5.20 -30.82 -4.76
N VAL A 90 -5.01 -29.59 -4.29
CA VAL A 90 -3.70 -29.02 -3.95
C VAL A 90 -3.41 -29.25 -2.47
N LYS A 91 -2.58 -30.24 -2.17
CA LYS A 91 -2.05 -30.45 -0.81
C LYS A 91 -1.27 -29.21 -0.35
N PRO A 92 -1.45 -28.75 0.89
CA PRO A 92 -0.65 -27.66 1.42
C PRO A 92 0.81 -28.14 1.53
N THR A 93 1.69 -27.59 0.68
CA THR A 93 3.12 -27.73 0.86
C THR A 93 3.46 -27.11 2.22
N LYS A 94 3.82 -27.92 3.22
CA LYS A 94 4.34 -27.42 4.49
C LYS A 94 5.59 -26.61 4.17
N ARG A 95 5.48 -25.28 4.22
CA ARG A 95 6.64 -24.41 4.19
C ARG A 95 7.32 -24.58 5.54
N ASN A 96 8.30 -25.49 5.60
CA ASN A 96 9.19 -25.62 6.74
C ASN A 96 9.80 -24.25 7.01
N LEU A 97 9.86 -23.93 8.31
CA LEU A 97 10.40 -22.69 8.84
C LEU A 97 11.88 -22.55 8.46
#